data_AF-A0A2H0V6R4-F1
#
_entry.id   AF-A0A2H0V6R4-F1
#
_cell.length_a   1.000
_cell.length_b   1.000
_cell.length_c   1.000
_cell.angle_alpha   90.00
_cell.angle_beta   90.00
_cell.angle_gamma   90.00
#
_symmetry.space_group_name_H-M   'P 1'
#
loop_
_entity.id
_entity.type
_entity.pdbx_description
1 polymer ?
#
loop_
_entity_poly.entity_id
_entity_poly.type
_entity_poly.pdbx_seq_one_letter_code
_entity_poly.pdbx_strand_id
1 'polypeptide(L)'
;NDNELWQNARVVLDRTSREIRQAKKILTTLPATNNNSPSEIIFEDGHDTVKISYIRYYLNNTDVYRETYHYYFDSEPTTYVPWNSVDNFGNTPIKAIEENYIVGQFFSNLNFWGSNKLVNIEATLEKNSRIINLMTAVFGRNL
;
A
#
# COMPACT_ATOMS: atom_id res chain seq x y z
N ASN A 1 9.49 -22.61 -10.90
CA ASN A 1 8.43 -23.47 -10.36
C ASN A 1 7.16 -22.63 -10.38
N ASP A 2 6.19 -22.90 -11.27
CA ASP A 2 5.04 -21.99 -11.49
C ASP A 2 4.21 -21.78 -10.24
N ASN A 3 4.10 -22.83 -9.43
CA ASN A 3 3.35 -22.79 -8.18
C ASN A 3 3.86 -21.67 -7.24
N GLU A 4 5.15 -21.37 -7.26
CA GLU A 4 5.76 -20.34 -6.41
C GLU A 4 5.40 -18.92 -6.89
N LEU A 5 5.39 -18.68 -8.20
CA LEU A 5 4.96 -17.40 -8.77
C LEU A 5 3.48 -17.16 -8.47
N TRP A 6 2.63 -18.16 -8.71
CA TRP A 6 1.20 -18.07 -8.40
C TRP A 6 0.93 -17.87 -6.90
N GLN A 7 1.71 -18.52 -6.03
CA GLN A 7 1.58 -18.36 -4.59
C GLN A 7 1.97 -16.95 -4.14
N ASN A 8 3.10 -16.41 -4.63
CA ASN A 8 3.53 -15.04 -4.33
C ASN A 8 2.48 -14.02 -4.79
N ALA A 9 2.04 -14.14 -6.04
CA ALA A 9 0.99 -13.31 -6.60
C ALA A 9 -0.28 -13.32 -5.75
N ARG A 10 -0.78 -14.51 -5.40
CA ARG A 10 -2.00 -14.65 -4.60
C ARG A 10 -1.85 -14.02 -3.22
N VAL A 11 -0.73 -14.27 -2.54
CA VAL A 11 -0.49 -13.74 -1.19
C VAL A 11 -0.50 -12.21 -1.19
N VAL A 12 0.19 -11.59 -2.15
CA VAL A 12 0.22 -10.12 -2.28
C VAL A 12 -1.15 -9.58 -2.66
N LEU A 13 -1.75 -10.07 -3.75
CA LEU A 13 -3.01 -9.53 -4.25
C LEU A 13 -4.17 -9.73 -3.28
N ASP A 14 -4.30 -10.89 -2.63
CA ASP A 14 -5.36 -11.14 -1.64
C ASP A 14 -5.21 -10.21 -0.43
N ARG A 15 -3.97 -10.00 0.04
CA ARG A 15 -3.69 -9.16 1.20
C ARG A 15 -3.92 -7.68 0.87
N THR A 16 -3.26 -7.16 -0.16
CA THR A 16 -3.39 -5.75 -0.58
C THR A 16 -4.85 -5.42 -0.91
N SER A 17 -5.58 -6.32 -1.58
CA SER A 17 -7.00 -6.11 -1.87
C SER A 17 -7.87 -6.05 -0.62
N ARG A 18 -7.61 -6.91 0.38
CA ARG A 18 -8.36 -6.89 1.63
C ARG A 18 -8.13 -5.60 2.42
N GLU A 19 -6.89 -5.14 2.50
CA GLU A 19 -6.53 -3.93 3.24
C GLU A 19 -7.03 -2.66 2.53
N ILE A 20 -6.90 -2.57 1.20
CA ILE A 20 -7.50 -1.46 0.42
C ILE A 20 -9.03 -1.42 0.59
N ARG A 21 -9.70 -2.58 0.61
CA ARG A 21 -11.15 -2.63 0.84
C ARG A 21 -11.55 -2.00 2.17
N GLN A 22 -10.72 -2.15 3.19
CA GLN A 22 -10.95 -1.63 4.53
C GLN A 22 -10.44 -0.21 4.74
N ALA A 23 -9.57 0.29 3.86
CA ALA A 23 -8.95 1.60 3.95
C ALA A 23 -9.97 2.73 4.16
N LYS A 24 -9.64 3.67 5.06
CA LYS A 24 -10.43 4.89 5.29
C LYS A 24 -10.19 5.93 4.19
N LYS A 25 -8.94 6.03 3.72
CA LYS A 25 -8.53 7.02 2.74
C LYS A 25 -7.28 6.56 1.98
N ILE A 26 -7.28 6.71 0.67
CA ILE A 26 -6.06 6.57 -0.14
C ILE A 26 -5.30 7.90 -0.11
N LEU A 27 -4.00 7.85 0.22
CA LEU A 27 -3.12 9.03 0.26
C LEU A 27 -2.37 9.20 -1.06
N THR A 28 -1.99 8.08 -1.70
CA THR A 28 -1.35 8.13 -3.02
C THR A 28 -2.31 8.69 -4.07
N THR A 29 -1.85 9.64 -4.87
CA THR A 29 -2.59 10.11 -6.03
C THR A 29 -2.58 9.04 -7.12
N LEU A 30 -3.74 8.44 -7.38
CA LEU A 30 -3.91 7.42 -8.42
C LEU A 30 -4.41 8.07 -9.72
N PRO A 31 -3.77 7.82 -10.87
CA PRO A 31 -4.32 8.25 -12.16
C PRO A 31 -5.58 7.45 -12.50
N ALA A 32 -6.46 7.98 -13.34
CA ALA A 32 -7.69 7.27 -13.74
C ALA A 32 -7.42 6.07 -14.66
N THR A 33 -6.27 6.06 -15.35
CA THR A 33 -5.83 5.00 -16.28
C THR A 33 -4.46 4.48 -15.85
N ASN A 34 -4.01 3.37 -16.44
CA ASN A 34 -2.71 2.78 -16.08
C ASN A 34 -1.48 3.59 -16.55
N ASN A 35 -1.68 4.69 -17.28
CA ASN A 35 -0.61 5.57 -17.74
C ASN A 35 0.00 6.32 -16.56
N ASN A 36 1.33 6.21 -16.39
CA ASN A 36 2.07 6.79 -15.26
C ASN A 36 1.55 6.31 -13.89
N SER A 37 1.13 5.04 -13.81
CA SER A 37 0.72 4.44 -12.54
C SER A 37 1.88 4.40 -11.56
N PRO A 38 1.69 4.80 -10.30
CA PRO A 38 2.69 4.59 -9.27
C PRO A 38 2.88 3.09 -9.00
N SER A 39 4.13 2.72 -8.70
CA SER A 39 4.49 1.39 -8.20
C SER A 39 4.39 1.24 -6.68
N GLU A 40 3.70 2.19 -6.05
CA GLU A 40 3.36 2.19 -4.65
C GLU A 40 1.92 2.65 -4.42
N ILE A 41 1.37 2.24 -3.30
CA ILE A 41 0.12 2.78 -2.77
C ILE A 41 0.22 2.94 -1.26
N ILE A 42 -0.25 4.08 -0.78
CA ILE A 42 -0.34 4.46 0.62
C ILE A 42 -1.79 4.73 0.94
N PHE A 43 -2.27 4.18 2.05
CA PHE A 43 -3.61 4.42 2.55
C PHE A 43 -3.67 4.37 4.07
N GLU A 44 -4.64 5.06 4.64
CA GLU A 44 -4.96 5.02 6.06
C GLU A 44 -5.69 3.71 6.40
N ASP A 45 -5.19 3.00 7.41
CA ASP A 45 -5.77 1.75 7.87
C ASP A 45 -7.16 2.00 8.50
N GLY A 46 -8.14 1.26 8.01
CA GLY A 46 -9.49 1.28 8.54
C GLY A 46 -9.83 0.12 9.46
N HIS A 47 -8.86 -0.74 9.81
CA HIS A 47 -9.03 -1.81 10.77
C HIS A 47 -9.01 -1.29 12.21
N ASP A 48 -8.06 -0.42 12.55
CA ASP A 48 -8.00 0.24 13.86
C ASP A 48 -8.85 1.51 13.84
N THR A 49 -9.84 1.57 14.74
CA THR A 49 -10.71 2.74 14.92
C THR A 49 -10.25 3.67 16.02
N VAL A 50 -9.26 3.26 16.81
CA VAL A 50 -8.73 3.98 17.97
C VAL A 50 -7.48 4.76 17.60
N LYS A 51 -6.61 4.20 16.76
CA LYS A 51 -5.36 4.84 16.32
C LYS A 51 -5.34 5.10 14.83
N ILE A 52 -4.62 6.17 14.44
CA ILE A 52 -4.37 6.51 13.04
C ILE A 52 -3.07 5.85 12.62
N SER A 53 -3.15 4.87 11.73
CA SER A 53 -2.00 4.20 11.13
C SER A 53 -2.16 4.14 9.62
N TYR A 54 -1.04 3.94 8.94
CA TYR A 54 -0.96 3.92 7.49
C TYR A 54 -0.30 2.64 7.04
N ILE A 55 -0.77 2.13 5.91
CA ILE A 55 -0.18 0.98 5.22
C ILE A 55 0.36 1.46 3.89
N ARG A 56 1.59 1.06 3.58
CA ARG A 56 2.23 1.28 2.28
C ARG A 56 2.63 -0.05 1.67
N TYR A 57 2.23 -0.25 0.43
CA TYR A 57 2.78 -1.28 -0.44
C TYR A 57 3.67 -0.62 -1.49
N TYR A 58 4.86 -1.14 -1.71
CA TYR A 58 5.77 -0.63 -2.73
C TYR A 58 6.63 -1.76 -3.30
N LEU A 59 6.95 -1.63 -4.58
CA LEU A 59 7.91 -2.50 -5.24
C LEU A 59 9.32 -1.93 -5.06
N ASN A 60 10.24 -2.74 -4.54
CA ASN A 60 11.66 -2.42 -4.46
C ASN A 60 12.46 -3.53 -5.16
N ASN A 61 13.07 -3.20 -6.30
CA ASN A 61 13.63 -4.17 -7.24
C ASN A 61 12.57 -5.21 -7.65
N THR A 62 12.68 -6.43 -7.13
CA THR A 62 11.75 -7.55 -7.41
C THR A 62 10.87 -7.92 -6.23
N ASP A 63 11.02 -7.25 -5.10
CA ASP A 63 10.38 -7.60 -3.85
C ASP A 63 9.31 -6.56 -3.51
N VAL A 64 8.12 -7.05 -3.19
CA VAL A 64 7.02 -6.22 -2.70
C VAL A 64 7.12 -6.13 -1.20
N TYR A 65 7.21 -4.91 -0.71
CA TYR A 65 7.23 -4.62 0.72
C TYR A 65 5.87 -4.16 1.19
N ARG A 66 5.55 -4.53 2.43
CA ARG A 66 4.45 -3.96 3.20
C ARG A 66 5.06 -3.24 4.39
N GLU A 67 4.73 -1.96 4.52
CA GLU A 67 5.14 -1.10 5.62
C GLU A 67 3.91 -0.62 6.37
N THR A 68 3.93 -0.72 7.71
CA THR A 68 2.99 -0.06 8.60
C THR A 68 3.70 1.04 9.37
N TYR A 69 3.04 2.18 9.52
CA TYR A 69 3.62 3.32 10.20
C TYR A 69 2.54 4.27 10.72
N HIS A 70 2.94 5.15 11.62
CA HIS A 70 2.10 6.24 12.12
C HIS A 70 2.88 7.56 12.11
N TYR A 71 2.19 8.65 12.40
CA TYR A 71 2.78 9.96 12.63
C TYR A 71 2.52 10.43 14.06
N TYR A 72 3.47 11.14 14.64
CA TYR A 72 3.37 11.73 15.98
C TYR A 72 4.15 13.04 16.06
N PHE A 73 3.98 13.82 17.12
CA PHE A 73 4.83 14.96 17.43
C PHE A 73 5.79 14.62 18.56
N ASP A 74 7.05 15.08 18.52
CA ASP A 74 8.03 14.82 19.59
C ASP A 74 7.55 15.25 20.99
N SER A 75 6.67 16.27 21.05
CA SER A 75 6.04 16.73 22.29
C SER A 75 5.00 15.73 22.84
N GLU A 76 4.41 14.89 21.99
CA GLU A 76 3.36 13.93 22.32
C GLU A 76 3.60 12.57 21.62
N PRO A 77 4.66 11.83 21.97
CA PRO A 77 5.08 10.63 21.23
C PRO A 77 4.10 9.46 21.30
N THR A 78 3.13 9.50 22.20
CA THR A 78 2.08 8.48 22.32
C THR A 78 0.80 8.83 21.57
N THR A 79 0.68 10.04 21.04
CA THR A 79 -0.49 10.52 20.31
C THR A 79 -0.26 10.38 18.82
N TYR A 80 -1.06 9.51 18.18
CA TYR A 80 -0.96 9.32 16.73
C TYR A 80 -1.81 10.38 16.04
N VAL A 81 -1.21 11.08 15.08
CA VAL A 81 -1.83 12.20 14.38
C VAL A 81 -1.88 11.96 12.87
N PRO A 82 -2.78 12.63 12.13
CA PRO A 82 -2.75 12.63 10.67
C PRO A 82 -1.41 13.11 10.08
N TRP A 83 -1.03 12.57 8.93
CA TRP A 83 0.21 12.92 8.22
C TRP A 83 0.37 14.42 7.87
N ASN A 84 -0.74 15.14 7.75
CA ASN A 84 -0.80 16.55 7.39
C ASN A 84 -1.14 17.46 8.57
N SER A 85 -1.08 16.95 9.81
CA SER A 85 -1.26 17.76 11.00
C SER A 85 -0.13 18.79 11.16
N VAL A 86 -0.41 19.84 11.93
CA VAL A 86 0.54 20.87 12.30
C VAL A 86 0.33 21.17 13.78
N ASP A 87 1.41 21.22 14.56
CA ASP A 87 1.33 21.55 15.99
C ASP A 87 1.15 23.07 16.22
N ASN A 88 1.07 23.49 17.48
CA ASN A 88 0.92 24.90 17.85
C ASN A 88 2.13 25.78 17.46
N PHE A 89 3.25 25.17 17.04
CA PHE A 89 4.48 25.84 16.65
C PHE A 89 4.73 25.79 15.14
N GLY A 90 3.81 25.20 14.36
CA GLY A 90 3.97 25.08 12.91
C GLY A 90 4.77 23.85 12.45
N ASN A 91 5.14 22.94 13.34
CA ASN A 91 5.90 21.75 12.98
C ASN A 91 4.99 20.69 12.35
N THR A 92 5.52 19.96 11.37
CA THR A 92 4.90 18.76 10.80
C THR A 92 5.23 17.53 11.63
N PRO A 93 4.35 16.52 11.69
CA PRO A 93 4.60 15.34 12.49
C PRO A 93 5.68 14.44 11.88
N ILE A 94 6.26 13.60 12.73
CA ILE A 94 7.35 12.69 12.41
C ILE A 94 6.77 11.31 12.10
N LYS A 95 7.26 10.67 11.04
CA LYS A 95 6.90 9.30 10.67
C LYS A 95 7.66 8.30 11.55
N ALA A 96 6.95 7.41 12.23
CA ALA A 96 7.53 6.22 12.86
C ALA A 96 7.07 4.94 12.15
N ILE A 97 8.05 4.16 11.66
CA ILE A 97 7.80 2.85 11.06
C ILE A 97 7.59 1.83 12.18
N GLU A 98 6.48 1.10 12.11
CA GLU A 98 6.16 0.02 13.04
C GLU A 98 6.67 -1.33 12.50
N GLU A 99 6.35 -1.62 11.24
CA GLU A 99 6.83 -2.83 10.55
C GLU A 99 7.20 -2.49 9.11
N ASN A 100 8.21 -3.17 8.57
CA ASN A 100 8.55 -3.13 7.15
C ASN A 100 9.16 -4.49 6.75
N TYR A 101 8.44 -5.26 5.93
CA TYR A 101 8.86 -6.60 5.53
C TYR A 101 8.38 -6.98 4.14
N ILE A 102 9.06 -7.96 3.55
CA ILE A 102 8.74 -8.50 2.22
C ILE A 102 7.48 -9.37 2.33
N VAL A 103 6.50 -9.10 1.48
CA VAL A 103 5.24 -9.85 1.35
C VAL A 103 5.13 -10.66 0.06
N GLY A 104 6.01 -10.39 -0.90
CA GLY A 104 6.09 -11.16 -2.14
C GLY A 104 7.39 -10.88 -2.88
N GLN A 105 7.80 -11.84 -3.70
CA GLN A 105 9.04 -11.80 -4.48
C GLN A 105 8.75 -12.07 -5.96
N PHE A 106 9.74 -11.80 -6.80
CA PHE A 106 9.70 -12.00 -8.25
C PHE A 106 8.77 -11.06 -9.01
N PHE A 107 8.42 -9.90 -8.46
CA PHE A 107 7.58 -8.91 -9.14
C PHE A 107 8.46 -8.03 -10.03
N SER A 108 8.30 -8.11 -11.35
CA SER A 108 8.93 -7.16 -12.27
C SER A 108 8.09 -5.89 -12.45
N ASN A 109 6.81 -5.95 -12.09
CA ASN A 109 5.89 -4.82 -12.13
C ASN A 109 4.83 -4.93 -11.03
N LEU A 110 4.44 -3.79 -10.47
CA LEU A 110 3.30 -3.64 -9.57
C LEU A 110 2.79 -2.21 -9.76
N ASN A 111 1.59 -2.03 -10.31
CA ASN A 111 1.04 -0.72 -10.65
C ASN A 111 -0.34 -0.53 -10.03
N PHE A 112 -0.61 0.69 -9.57
CA PHE A 112 -1.89 1.09 -8.99
C PHE A 112 -2.51 2.25 -9.78
N TRP A 113 -3.78 2.14 -10.13
CA TRP A 113 -4.53 3.25 -10.73
C TRP A 113 -6.01 3.12 -10.44
N GLY A 114 -6.77 4.18 -10.60
CA GLY A 114 -8.22 4.12 -10.45
C GLY A 114 -8.84 5.47 -10.10
N SER A 115 -10.15 5.44 -9.93
CA SER A 115 -10.95 6.62 -9.60
C SER A 115 -12.17 6.20 -8.80
N ASN A 116 -12.79 7.15 -8.08
CA ASN A 116 -14.09 6.95 -7.43
C ASN A 116 -14.17 5.66 -6.58
N LYS A 117 -13.21 5.48 -5.67
CA LYS A 117 -13.09 4.32 -4.74
C LYS A 117 -12.70 2.99 -5.38
N LEU A 118 -12.59 2.91 -6.70
CA LEU A 118 -12.05 1.76 -7.40
C LEU A 118 -10.53 1.89 -7.51
N VAL A 119 -9.81 0.87 -7.06
CA VAL A 119 -8.36 0.74 -7.22
C VAL A 119 -8.09 -0.52 -8.05
N ASN A 120 -7.49 -0.32 -9.22
CA ASN A 120 -6.94 -1.39 -10.03
C ASN A 120 -5.50 -1.66 -9.61
N ILE A 121 -5.14 -2.94 -9.61
CA ILE A 121 -3.81 -3.43 -9.28
C ILE A 121 -3.38 -4.31 -10.45
N GLU A 122 -2.30 -3.95 -11.11
CA GLU A 122 -1.60 -4.80 -12.08
C GLU A 122 -0.32 -5.31 -11.44
N ALA A 123 -0.02 -6.58 -11.64
CA ALA A 123 1.22 -7.18 -11.21
C ALA A 123 1.76 -8.08 -12.32
N THR A 124 3.06 -7.96 -12.58
CA THR A 124 3.80 -8.91 -13.41
C THR A 124 4.85 -9.57 -12.55
N LEU A 125 4.88 -10.90 -12.59
CA LEU A 125 5.91 -11.69 -11.93
C LEU A 125 6.75 -12.45 -12.95
N GLU A 126 8.06 -12.50 -12.73
CA GLU A 126 9.02 -13.16 -13.62
C GLU A 126 10.02 -14.03 -12.86
N LYS A 127 10.17 -15.29 -13.28
CA LYS A 127 11.24 -16.19 -12.79
C LYS A 127 11.59 -17.23 -13.85
N ASN A 128 12.88 -17.37 -14.16
CA ASN A 128 13.41 -18.36 -15.11
C ASN A 128 12.65 -18.36 -16.45
N SER A 129 12.50 -17.17 -17.06
CA SER A 129 11.80 -16.95 -18.34
C SER A 129 10.30 -17.25 -18.33
N ARG A 130 9.70 -17.49 -17.16
CA ARG A 130 8.25 -17.60 -17.01
C ARG A 130 7.69 -16.29 -16.48
N ILE A 131 6.65 -15.81 -17.15
CA ILE A 131 6.00 -14.53 -16.87
C ILE A 131 4.54 -14.80 -16.55
N ILE A 132 4.04 -14.20 -15.46
CA ILE A 132 2.63 -14.19 -15.10
C ILE A 132 2.18 -12.73 -15.01
N ASN A 133 1.10 -12.40 -15.72
CA ASN A 133 0.48 -11.08 -15.68
C ASN A 133 -0.88 -11.21 -14.99
N LEU A 134 -1.14 -10.32 -14.05
CA LEU A 134 -2.36 -10.31 -13.25
C LEU A 134 -2.90 -8.90 -13.17
N MET A 135 -4.22 -8.83 -13.21
CA MET A 135 -4.95 -7.60 -12.98
C MET A 135 -6.13 -7.92 -12.07
N THR A 136 -6.30 -7.11 -11.03
CA THR A 136 -7.47 -7.15 -10.15
C THR A 136 -7.98 -5.74 -9.90
N ALA A 137 -9.25 -5.63 -9.52
CA ALA A 137 -9.86 -4.37 -9.15
C ALA A 137 -10.54 -4.51 -7.79
N VAL A 138 -10.35 -3.50 -6.95
CA VAL A 138 -10.77 -3.48 -5.55
C VAL A 138 -11.61 -2.23 -5.34
N PHE A 139 -12.85 -2.43 -4.91
CA PHE A 139 -13.70 -1.33 -4.47
C PHE A 139 -13.50 -1.11 -2.97
N GLY A 140 -13.08 0.10 -2.58
CA GLY A 140 -12.99 0.50 -1.19
C GLY A 140 -14.37 0.59 -0.56
N ARG A 141 -14.61 -0.17 0.51
CA ARG A 141 -15.89 -0.16 1.22
C ARG A 141 -16.06 1.09 2.08
N ASN A 142 -14.95 1.57 2.65
CA ASN A 142 -14.90 2.67 3.60
C ASN A 142 -14.27 3.95 3.02
N LEU A 143 -13.85 3.91 1.74
CA LEU A 143 -13.39 5.08 0.98
C LEU A 143 -14.56 6.02 0.64
#